data_AF-A0A8D5UFZ9-F1
#
_entry.id   AF-A0A8D5UFZ9-F1
#
_cell.length_a   1.000
_cell.length_b   1.000
_cell.length_c   1.000
_cell.angle_alpha   90.00
_cell.angle_beta   90.00
_cell.angle_gamma   90.00
#
_symmetry.space_group_name_H-M   'P 1'
#
loop_
_entity.id
_entity.type
_entity.pdbx_description
1 polymer ?
#
loop_
_entity_poly.entity_id
_entity_poly.type
_entity_poly.pdbx_seq_one_letter_code
_entity_poly.pdbx_strand_id
1 'polypeptide(L)' 'MDQHLRSFLGDLIEIVHDKYHDSLQAEQDESDLDKTFRLGCNFAYYDVLELIESQLRAFGYDTKQFGVIAPEFGKMSESE' A
#
# COMPACT_ATOMS: atom_id res chain seq x y z
N MET A 1 -18.03 5.51 10.39
CA MET A 1 -16.98 4.66 10.99
C MET A 1 -16.54 5.29 12.30
N ASP A 2 -16.29 4.48 13.34
CA ASP A 2 -15.73 4.96 14.61
C ASP A 2 -14.37 5.64 14.38
N GLN A 3 -14.07 6.71 15.10
CA GLN A 3 -12.80 7.44 15.04
C GLN A 3 -11.59 6.55 15.37
N HIS A 4 -11.71 5.62 16.31
CA HIS A 4 -10.61 4.70 16.64
C HIS A 4 -10.30 3.77 15.48
N LEU A 5 -11.33 3.19 14.87
CA LEU A 5 -11.18 2.33 13.70
C LEU A 5 -10.63 3.11 12.51
N ARG A 6 -11.08 4.35 12.31
CA ARG A 6 -10.56 5.23 11.27
C ARG A 6 -9.06 5.52 11.45
N SER A 7 -8.65 5.85 12.67
CA SER A 7 -7.23 6.16 12.96
C SER A 7 -6.38 4.91 12.75
N PHE A 8 -6.82 3.76 13.26
CA PHE A 8 -6.14 2.49 13.06
C PHE A 8 -5.97 2.13 11.57
N LEU A 9 -7.02 2.31 10.76
CA LEU A 9 -6.94 2.04 9.32
C LEU A 9 -6.02 3.03 8.60
N GLY A 10 -6.02 4.30 9.01
CA GLY A 10 -5.09 5.31 8.50
C GLY A 10 -3.63 4.90 8.74
N ASP A 11 -3.30 4.59 10.00
CA ASP A 11 -1.95 4.15 10.39
C ASP A 11 -1.55 2.86 9.65
N LEU A 12 -2.49 1.90 9.51
CA LEU A 12 -2.24 0.66 8.78
C LEU A 12 -1.94 0.92 7.29
N ILE A 13 -2.72 1.78 6.63
CA ILE A 13 -2.54 2.14 5.23
C ILE A 13 -1.18 2.82 5.03
N GLU A 14 -0.81 3.74 5.92
CA GLU A 14 0.50 4.43 5.90
C GLU A 14 1.67 3.45 6.04
N ILE A 15 1.61 2.53 7.01
CA ILE A 15 2.65 1.51 7.21
C ILE A 15 2.81 0.61 5.96
N VAL A 16 1.71 0.24 5.32
CA VAL A 16 1.77 -0.60 4.11
C VAL A 16 2.29 0.20 2.92
N HIS A 17 1.92 1.48 2.78
CA HIS A 17 2.51 2.39 1.79
C HIS A 17 4.02 2.51 1.93
N ASP A 18 4.53 2.73 3.15
CA ASP A 18 5.97 2.81 3.41
C ASP A 18 6.69 1.55 2.93
N LYS A 19 6.17 0.38 3.30
CA LYS A 19 6.72 -0.91 2.88
C LYS A 19 6.67 -1.12 1.36
N TYR A 20 5.58 -0.69 0.73
CA TYR A 20 5.43 -0.75 -0.71
C TYR A 20 6.41 0.19 -1.41
N HIS A 21 6.57 1.41 -0.91
CA HIS A 21 7.54 2.37 -1.44
C HIS A 21 8.97 1.84 -1.30
N ASP A 22 9.36 1.30 -0.16
CA ASP A 22 10.68 0.68 0.04
C ASP A 22 10.92 -0.43 -1.00
N SER A 23 9.91 -1.25 -1.28
CA SER A 23 10.03 -2.33 -2.28
C SER A 23 10.17 -1.85 -3.74
N LEU A 24 9.76 -0.61 -4.05
CA LEU A 24 9.93 -0.03 -5.39
C LEU A 24 11.38 0.40 -5.65
N GLN A 25 12.17 0.64 -4.60
CA GLN A 25 13.54 1.11 -4.71
C GLN A 25 14.48 -0.08 -4.93
N ALA A 26 15.11 -0.14 -6.10
CA ALA A 26 16.16 -1.12 -6.38
C ALA A 26 17.48 -0.69 -5.74
N GLU A 27 18.21 -1.63 -5.13
CA GLU A 27 19.56 -1.38 -4.64
C GLU A 27 20.58 -1.45 -5.78
N GLN A 28 21.67 -0.66 -5.66
CA GLN A 28 22.80 -0.82 -6.58
C GLN A 28 23.47 -2.17 -6.32
N ASP A 29 23.73 -2.91 -7.40
CA ASP A 29 24.31 -4.26 -7.35
C ASP A 29 23.41 -5.34 -6.71
N GLU A 30 22.07 -5.16 -6.75
CA GLU A 30 21.13 -6.19 -6.27
C GLU A 30 21.35 -7.54 -6.99
N SER A 31 21.38 -8.64 -6.22
CA SER A 31 21.45 -9.98 -6.82
C SER A 31 20.11 -10.35 -7.49
N ASP A 32 20.12 -11.31 -8.42
CA ASP A 32 18.89 -11.81 -9.04
C ASP A 32 17.87 -12.34 -8.01
N LEU A 33 18.37 -12.93 -6.92
CA LEU A 33 17.53 -13.42 -5.83
C LEU A 33 16.89 -12.26 -5.05
N ASP A 34 17.68 -11.25 -4.69
CA ASP A 34 17.21 -10.08 -3.94
C ASP A 34 16.20 -9.28 -4.77
N LYS A 35 16.45 -9.12 -6.07
CA LYS A 35 15.52 -8.53 -7.02
C LYS A 35 14.19 -9.28 -7.05
N THR A 36 14.24 -10.61 -7.15
CA THR A 36 13.02 -11.44 -7.20
C THR A 36 12.23 -11.32 -5.89
N PHE A 37 12.93 -11.35 -4.76
CA PHE A 37 12.33 -11.16 -3.44
C PHE A 37 11.66 -9.79 -3.32
N ARG A 38 12.37 -8.73 -3.69
CA ARG A 38 11.86 -7.35 -3.69
C ARG A 38 10.61 -7.19 -4.56
N LEU A 39 10.61 -7.74 -5.78
CA LEU A 39 9.43 -7.72 -6.65
C LEU A 39 8.25 -8.51 -6.07
N GLY A 40 8.53 -9.61 -5.36
CA GLY A 40 7.52 -10.36 -4.61
C GLY A 40 6.91 -9.53 -3.46
N CYS A 41 7.75 -8.83 -2.69
CA CYS A 41 7.30 -7.88 -1.66
C CYS A 41 6.46 -6.76 -2.26
N ASN A 42 6.89 -6.21 -3.40
CA ASN A 42 6.16 -5.17 -4.12
C ASN A 42 4.74 -5.59 -4.47
N PHE A 43 4.58 -6.79 -5.04
CA PHE A 43 3.27 -7.35 -5.33
C PHE A 43 2.44 -7.58 -4.05
N ALA A 44 3.05 -8.13 -3.01
CA ALA A 44 2.36 -8.45 -1.76
C ALA A 44 1.81 -7.19 -1.06
N TYR A 45 2.59 -6.11 -0.97
CA TYR A 45 2.13 -4.87 -0.34
C TYR A 45 1.05 -4.17 -1.16
N TYR A 46 1.18 -4.18 -2.49
CA TYR A 46 0.13 -3.67 -3.38
C TYR A 46 -1.20 -4.41 -3.21
N ASP A 47 -1.17 -5.76 -3.20
CA ASP A 47 -2.36 -6.59 -3.04
C ASP A 47 -3.08 -6.30 -1.71
N VAL A 48 -2.32 -6.05 -0.63
CA VAL A 48 -2.89 -5.63 0.65
C VAL A 48 -3.59 -4.28 0.56
N LEU A 49 -3.00 -3.28 -0.10
CA LEU A 49 -3.64 -1.97 -0.29
C LEU A 49 -4.92 -2.09 -1.12
N GLU A 50 -4.89 -2.87 -2.21
CA GLU A 50 -6.06 -3.12 -3.05
C GLU A 50 -7.17 -3.83 -2.27
N LEU A 51 -6.81 -4.83 -1.46
CA LEU A 51 -7.75 -5.54 -0.60
C LEU A 51 -8.41 -4.61 0.41
N ILE A 52 -7.63 -3.76 1.11
CA ILE A 52 -8.16 -2.78 2.06
C ILE A 52 -9.16 -1.86 1.35
N GLU A 53 -8.78 -1.28 0.21
CA GLU A 53 -9.65 -0.37 -0.54
C GLU A 53 -10.94 -1.07 -1.01
N SER A 54 -10.81 -2.28 -1.56
CA SER A 54 -11.93 -3.09 -2.03
C SER A 54 -12.91 -3.42 -0.89
N GLN A 55 -12.42 -3.81 0.29
CA GLN A 55 -13.27 -4.07 1.44
C GLN A 55 -13.97 -2.79 1.92
N LEU A 56 -13.26 -1.66 2.01
CA LEU A 56 -13.88 -0.40 2.43
C LEU A 56 -15.00 0.03 1.48
N ARG A 57 -14.76 -0.06 0.16
CA ARG A 57 -15.78 0.23 -0.87
C ARG A 57 -16.96 -0.73 -0.79
N ALA A 58 -16.71 -2.03 -0.62
CA ALA A 58 -17.77 -3.04 -0.54
C ALA A 58 -18.71 -2.83 0.66
N PHE A 59 -18.19 -2.30 1.77
CA PHE A 59 -18.98 -1.94 2.95
C PHE A 59 -19.59 -0.54 2.89
N GLY A 60 -19.41 0.19 1.77
CA GLY A 60 -19.99 1.51 1.55
C GLY A 60 -19.29 2.65 2.32
N TYR A 61 -18.04 2.45 2.72
CA TYR A 61 -17.25 3.53 3.32
C TYR A 61 -16.69 4.46 2.25
N ASP A 62 -16.65 5.76 2.55
CA ASP A 62 -15.96 6.74 1.72
C ASP A 62 -14.45 6.56 1.87
N THR A 63 -13.79 6.04 0.84
CA THR A 63 -12.33 5.81 0.87
C THR A 63 -11.53 7.10 0.72
N LYS A 64 -12.15 8.21 0.24
CA LYS A 64 -11.47 9.49 0.06
C LYS A 64 -10.95 10.08 1.37
N GLN A 65 -11.53 9.68 2.50
CA GLN A 65 -11.08 10.11 3.82
C GLN A 65 -9.67 9.61 4.21
N PHE A 66 -9.11 8.68 3.42
CA PHE A 66 -7.77 8.11 3.56
C PHE A 66 -6.81 8.51 2.42
N GLY A 67 -7.24 9.39 1.50
CA GLY A 67 -6.47 9.68 0.28
C GLY A 67 -6.45 8.50 -0.69
N VAL A 68 -5.33 8.32 -1.40
CA VAL A 68 -5.11 7.19 -2.31
C VAL A 68 -4.69 5.97 -1.49
N ILE A 69 -5.56 4.96 -1.41
CA ILE A 69 -5.26 3.71 -0.68
C ILE A 69 -4.41 2.79 -1.56
N ALA A 70 -4.92 2.32 -2.70
CA ALA A 70 -4.12 1.58 -3.67
C ALA A 70 -3.66 2.53 -4.80
N PRO A 71 -2.35 2.75 -4.99
CA PRO A 71 -1.83 3.51 -6.12
C PRO A 71 -1.95 2.70 -7.42
N GLU A 72 -1.50 3.24 -8.55
CA GLU A 72 -1.28 2.39 -9.74
C GLU A 72 -0.11 1.42 -9.46
N PHE A 73 -0.26 0.16 -9.87
CA PHE A 73 0.79 -0.85 -9.65
C PHE A 73 2.13 -0.39 -10.24
N GLY A 74 3.20 -0.48 -9.44
CA GLY A 74 4.53 0.01 -9.79
C GLY A 74 4.75 1.51 -9.60
N LYS A 75 3.75 2.29 -9.16
CA LYS A 75 3.87 3.73 -8.90
C LYS A 75 3.73 4.05 -7.41
N MET A 76 4.35 5.15 -6.97
CA MET A 76 4.16 5.69 -5.63
C MET A 76 2.76 6.31 -5.50
N SER A 77 2.21 6.33 -4.29
CA SER A 77 1.03 7.15 -3.98
C SER A 77 1.46 8.62 -3.97
N GLU A 78 0.92 9.42 -4.89
CA GLU A 78 1.10 10.87 -4.83
C GLU A 78 0.35 11.38 -3.59
N SER A 79 1.09 11.83 -2.59
CA SER A 79 0.55 12.57 -1.45
C SER A 79 0.32 14.01 -1.92
N GLU A 80 -0.93 14.40 -2.13
CA GLU A 80 -1.31 15.83 -2.25
C GLU A 80 -1.49 16.47 -0.87
#